data_AF-A0A0F0FZ19-F1
#
_entry.id   AF-A0A0F0FZ19-F1
#
_cell.length_a   1.000
_cell.length_b   1.000
_cell.length_c   1.000
_cell.angle_alpha   90.00
_cell.angle_beta   90.00
_cell.angle_gamma   90.00
#
_symmetry.space_group_name_H-M   'P 1'
#
loop_
_entity.id
_entity.type
_entity.pdbx_description
1 polymer ?
#
loop_
_entity_poly.entity_id
_entity_poly.type
_entity_poly.pdbx_seq_one_letter_code
_entity_poly.pdbx_strand_id
1 'polypeptide(L)'
;MEITLAKYEFEAGGTLALANEIRLNAQRPWLDRLPDDIKTILDVGAGCGVHSKYFLERGYIPTAVDLNDADFLFHNEIEFIKGNLLDLPPDRKFDAIFLSHVIEHFPNLERGLNHLRGLLNDGGYLCLVVPPYEPIVCDNHWQTGWNCGQLATTLAACGFDCSTASFLETAQNVCGWGRKISHFVSNQYTDSSFDIELCQSRLPVAMQGSIYRSEAGNVHIPDLIACNDRIATRRLKKSTFSVPEFRLTDGRTLRFPNSASYRELSILLRTPLDLTHNVLRIISLCEKATANLRVAVSSDADDKNTNIGEYWLDNSTGSACSEVSDFSFKTISGHVHYDSIKWISIGGMGSSCVARIWAYLEHESILDQTSEDSVPDHTSKDDALRASQLFFYRNKTVLLEQEKQQWDQRLEQEKQQWDQRFSEAAATIDELRQSLAQSQATLQQITADIGSTADYPYRIARGYRRLPPGVRKFTRSLVLPPLSFAARLRRFLLRAH
;
A
#
# COMPACT_ATOMS: atom_id res chain seq x y z
N MET A 1 40.26 -14.81 -13.05
CA MET A 1 39.45 -15.66 -12.16
C MET A 1 38.56 -14.69 -11.39
N GLU A 2 37.49 -14.22 -12.04
CA GLU A 2 36.48 -13.40 -11.37
C GLU A 2 35.71 -14.31 -10.43
N ILE A 3 35.76 -14.02 -9.14
CA ILE A 3 35.02 -14.75 -8.12
C ILE A 3 33.58 -14.31 -8.27
N THR A 4 32.75 -15.14 -8.88
CA THR A 4 31.30 -14.95 -8.99
C THR A 4 30.72 -14.98 -7.57
N LEU A 5 30.33 -13.81 -7.07
CA LEU A 5 29.70 -13.67 -5.75
C LEU A 5 28.22 -14.02 -5.91
N ALA A 6 27.87 -15.27 -5.62
CA ALA A 6 26.51 -15.60 -5.23
C ALA A 6 26.08 -14.58 -4.17
N LYS A 7 25.00 -13.82 -4.43
CA LYS A 7 24.55 -12.76 -3.52
C LYS A 7 23.96 -13.42 -2.27
N TYR A 8 24.61 -13.23 -1.13
CA TYR A 8 24.11 -13.65 0.17
C TYR A 8 23.49 -12.47 0.90
N GLU A 9 22.37 -12.72 1.57
CA GLU A 9 21.62 -11.73 2.34
C GLU A 9 21.26 -12.31 3.72
N PHE A 10 20.94 -11.43 4.68
CA PHE A 10 20.51 -11.87 6.01
C PHE A 10 18.99 -12.04 6.06
N GLU A 11 18.54 -13.18 6.55
CA GLU A 11 17.13 -13.41 6.91
C GLU A 11 16.70 -12.54 8.09
N ALA A 12 15.38 -12.40 8.31
CA ALA A 12 14.81 -11.67 9.45
C ALA A 12 15.29 -12.19 10.83
N GLY A 13 15.84 -13.41 10.89
CA GLY A 13 16.46 -14.01 12.08
C GLY A 13 17.97 -13.82 12.22
N GLY A 14 18.63 -13.11 11.28
CA GLY A 14 20.08 -12.86 11.30
C GLY A 14 20.95 -13.98 10.73
N THR A 15 20.35 -15.00 10.11
CA THR A 15 21.08 -16.07 9.41
C THR A 15 21.46 -15.60 8.00
N LEU A 16 22.70 -15.86 7.58
CA LEU A 16 23.14 -15.61 6.21
C LEU A 16 22.60 -16.72 5.28
N ALA A 17 21.85 -16.34 4.26
CA ALA A 17 21.29 -17.25 3.27
C ALA A 17 21.52 -16.71 1.86
N LEU A 18 21.36 -17.57 0.85
CA LEU A 18 21.41 -17.11 -0.53
C LEU A 18 20.22 -16.18 -0.78
N ALA A 19 20.41 -15.02 -1.40
CA ALA A 19 19.33 -14.07 -1.67
C ALA A 19 18.15 -14.73 -2.42
N ASN A 20 18.45 -15.68 -3.30
CA ASN A 20 17.44 -16.43 -4.03
C ASN A 20 16.69 -17.45 -3.14
N GLU A 21 17.29 -18.00 -2.08
CA GLU A 21 16.58 -18.82 -1.09
C GLU A 21 15.62 -18.00 -0.25
N ILE A 22 16.03 -16.80 0.16
CA ILE A 22 15.16 -15.84 0.87
C ILE A 22 13.95 -15.51 0.00
N ARG A 23 14.18 -15.23 -1.29
CA ARG A 23 13.14 -14.98 -2.28
C ARG A 23 12.21 -16.19 -2.45
N LEU A 24 12.76 -17.38 -2.61
CA LEU A 24 11.98 -18.62 -2.70
C LEU A 24 11.07 -18.80 -1.48
N ASN A 25 11.60 -18.60 -0.27
CA ASN A 25 10.85 -18.71 0.97
C ASN A 25 9.69 -17.71 1.05
N ALA A 26 9.89 -16.47 0.58
CA ALA A 26 8.82 -15.47 0.51
C ALA A 26 7.73 -15.83 -0.50
N GLN A 27 8.07 -16.55 -1.57
CA GLN A 27 7.15 -16.93 -2.65
C GLN A 27 6.48 -18.30 -2.43
N ARG A 28 7.08 -19.15 -1.60
CA ARG A 28 6.63 -20.53 -1.32
C ARG A 28 5.15 -20.66 -0.96
N PRO A 29 4.56 -19.81 -0.08
CA PRO A 29 3.14 -19.92 0.26
C PRO A 29 2.18 -19.81 -0.93
N TRP A 30 2.61 -19.15 -2.01
CA TRP A 30 1.87 -19.07 -3.25
C TRP A 30 2.24 -20.20 -4.22
N LEU A 31 3.53 -20.55 -4.33
CA LEU A 31 4.00 -21.66 -5.17
C LEU A 31 3.39 -23.02 -4.76
N ASP A 32 3.09 -23.21 -3.48
CA ASP A 32 2.40 -24.41 -2.97
C ASP A 32 0.92 -24.49 -3.41
N ARG A 33 0.41 -23.47 -4.10
CA ARG A 33 -0.96 -23.41 -4.65
C ARG A 33 -0.98 -23.45 -6.18
N LEU A 34 0.13 -23.84 -6.80
CA LEU A 34 0.15 -24.09 -8.24
C LEU A 34 -0.79 -25.26 -8.60
N PRO A 35 -1.40 -25.24 -9.79
CA PRO A 35 -2.27 -26.32 -10.26
C PRO A 35 -1.61 -27.71 -10.24
N ASP A 36 -2.35 -28.72 -9.82
CA ASP A 36 -1.86 -30.10 -9.65
C ASP A 36 -1.58 -30.85 -10.98
N ASP A 37 -2.09 -30.36 -12.11
CA ASP A 37 -1.98 -31.00 -13.42
C ASP A 37 -0.71 -30.65 -14.20
N ILE A 38 0.17 -29.82 -13.62
CA ILE A 38 1.46 -29.44 -14.21
C ILE A 38 2.46 -30.59 -14.08
N LYS A 39 3.10 -30.98 -15.19
CA LYS A 39 4.23 -31.94 -15.17
C LYS A 39 5.53 -31.26 -15.56
N THR A 40 5.55 -30.59 -16.71
CA THR A 40 6.71 -29.88 -17.23
C THR A 40 6.63 -28.39 -16.90
N ILE A 41 7.73 -27.80 -16.43
CA ILE A 41 7.79 -26.38 -16.08
C ILE A 41 9.05 -25.72 -16.65
N LEU A 42 8.90 -24.59 -17.32
CA LEU A 42 10.03 -23.75 -17.72
C LEU A 42 10.26 -22.66 -16.67
N ASP A 43 11.44 -22.65 -16.05
CA ASP A 43 11.91 -21.61 -15.13
C ASP A 43 12.74 -20.60 -15.91
N VAL A 44 12.19 -19.40 -16.13
CA VAL A 44 12.83 -18.33 -16.91
C VAL A 44 13.49 -17.33 -16.00
N GLY A 45 14.73 -16.96 -16.32
CA GLY A 45 15.55 -16.13 -15.43
C GLY A 45 15.96 -16.93 -14.19
N ALA A 46 16.29 -18.21 -14.40
CA ALA A 46 16.49 -19.18 -13.33
C ALA A 46 17.64 -18.80 -12.38
N GLY A 47 18.55 -17.91 -12.77
CA GLY A 47 19.67 -17.46 -11.96
C GLY A 47 20.48 -18.63 -11.42
N CYS A 48 20.51 -18.79 -10.09
CA CYS A 48 21.24 -19.91 -9.47
C CYS A 48 20.47 -21.24 -9.45
N GLY A 49 19.18 -21.24 -9.85
CA GLY A 49 18.36 -22.44 -10.01
C GLY A 49 17.63 -22.92 -8.77
N VAL A 50 17.51 -22.14 -7.70
CA VAL A 50 16.79 -22.56 -6.48
C VAL A 50 15.31 -22.86 -6.73
N HIS A 51 14.63 -22.09 -7.61
CA HIS A 51 13.25 -22.36 -8.02
C HIS A 51 13.16 -23.63 -8.85
N SER A 52 14.05 -23.79 -9.83
CA SER A 52 14.21 -25.03 -10.60
C SER A 52 14.37 -26.25 -9.69
N LYS A 53 15.23 -26.18 -8.66
CA LYS A 53 15.42 -27.26 -7.67
C LYS A 53 14.16 -27.52 -6.86
N TYR A 54 13.50 -26.45 -6.39
CA TYR A 54 12.23 -26.53 -5.68
C TYR A 54 11.14 -27.22 -6.50
N PHE A 55 11.10 -26.99 -7.82
CA PHE A 55 10.16 -27.66 -8.71
C PHE A 55 10.51 -29.14 -8.89
N LEU A 56 11.79 -29.46 -9.08
CA LEU A 56 12.25 -30.86 -9.15
C LEU A 56 11.84 -31.65 -7.90
N GLU A 57 12.01 -31.06 -6.71
CA GLU A 57 11.65 -31.69 -5.42
C GLU A 57 10.14 -31.91 -5.23
N ARG A 58 9.30 -31.17 -5.96
CA ARG A 58 7.84 -31.37 -6.00
C ARG A 58 7.38 -32.36 -7.07
N GLY A 59 8.32 -32.98 -7.78
CA GLY A 59 8.01 -33.96 -8.82
C GLY A 59 7.68 -33.36 -10.19
N TYR A 60 7.90 -32.05 -10.38
CA TYR A 60 7.86 -31.45 -11.71
C TYR A 60 9.13 -31.84 -12.50
N ILE A 61 9.08 -31.62 -13.82
CA ILE A 61 10.20 -31.76 -14.75
C ILE A 61 10.62 -30.35 -15.17
N PRO A 62 11.56 -29.70 -14.45
CA PRO A 62 11.98 -28.35 -14.76
C PRO A 62 12.95 -28.32 -15.96
N THR A 63 12.78 -27.30 -16.80
CA THR A 63 13.82 -26.78 -17.69
C THR A 63 14.14 -25.36 -17.24
N ALA A 64 15.40 -25.01 -17.09
CA ALA A 64 15.85 -23.67 -16.73
C ALA A 64 16.35 -22.91 -17.97
N VAL A 65 16.05 -21.62 -18.07
CA VAL A 65 16.62 -20.73 -19.09
C VAL A 65 17.09 -19.43 -18.46
N ASP A 66 18.31 -19.00 -18.79
CA ASP A 66 18.87 -17.72 -18.36
C ASP A 66 19.92 -17.23 -19.37
N LEU A 67 20.18 -15.92 -19.39
CA LEU A 67 21.22 -15.32 -20.23
C LEU A 67 22.63 -15.78 -19.79
N ASN A 68 22.81 -16.11 -18.52
CA ASN A 68 24.07 -16.58 -17.95
C ASN A 68 23.91 -17.89 -17.18
N ASP A 69 24.91 -18.76 -17.29
CA ASP A 69 24.97 -20.06 -16.62
C ASP A 69 25.93 -20.09 -15.42
N ALA A 70 26.70 -19.01 -15.20
CA ALA A 70 27.80 -18.99 -14.23
C ALA A 70 27.36 -19.26 -12.78
N ASP A 71 26.14 -18.85 -12.43
CA ASP A 71 25.60 -18.98 -11.07
C ASP A 71 24.69 -20.20 -10.91
N PHE A 72 24.32 -20.89 -12.00
CA PHE A 72 23.37 -22.00 -11.97
C PHE A 72 24.00 -23.25 -11.37
N LEU A 73 23.40 -23.79 -10.31
CA LEU A 73 24.02 -24.83 -9.48
C LEU A 73 23.66 -26.26 -9.89
N PHE A 74 22.61 -26.45 -10.70
CA PHE A 74 21.95 -27.75 -10.87
C PHE A 74 22.11 -28.34 -12.28
N HIS A 75 23.19 -28.01 -13.00
CA HIS A 75 23.48 -28.49 -14.37
C HIS A 75 23.47 -30.01 -14.53
N ASN A 76 23.71 -30.76 -13.46
CA ASN A 76 23.71 -32.24 -13.49
C ASN A 76 22.33 -32.88 -13.28
N GLU A 77 21.34 -32.10 -12.85
CA GLU A 77 20.01 -32.60 -12.47
C GLU A 77 18.89 -31.98 -13.31
N ILE A 78 19.10 -30.77 -13.83
CA ILE A 78 18.09 -29.95 -14.48
C ILE A 78 18.65 -29.50 -15.82
N GLU A 79 17.84 -29.65 -16.87
CA GLU A 79 18.21 -29.12 -18.18
C GLU A 79 18.31 -27.60 -18.12
N PHE A 80 19.46 -27.06 -18.50
CA PHE A 80 19.71 -25.62 -18.56
C PHE A 80 19.95 -25.15 -19.99
N ILE A 81 19.26 -24.08 -20.38
CA ILE A 81 19.41 -23.42 -21.67
C ILE A 81 20.04 -22.05 -21.45
N LYS A 82 21.28 -21.87 -21.91
CA LYS A 82 21.93 -20.57 -21.94
C LYS A 82 21.47 -19.78 -23.15
N GLY A 83 20.72 -18.70 -22.94
CA GLY A 83 20.28 -17.85 -24.05
C GLY A 83 19.11 -16.94 -23.71
N ASN A 84 18.70 -16.17 -24.70
CA ASN A 84 17.51 -15.35 -24.57
C ASN A 84 16.27 -16.24 -24.68
N LEU A 85 15.30 -16.05 -23.78
CA LEU A 85 13.99 -16.72 -23.83
C LEU A 85 13.34 -16.60 -25.21
N LEU A 86 13.47 -15.44 -25.87
CA LEU A 86 12.88 -15.18 -27.19
C LEU A 86 13.46 -16.03 -28.32
N ASP A 87 14.62 -16.66 -28.09
CA ASP A 87 15.27 -17.56 -29.04
C ASP A 87 14.84 -19.02 -28.87
N LEU A 88 14.04 -19.34 -27.84
CA LEU A 88 13.49 -20.69 -27.67
C LEU A 88 12.54 -21.02 -28.82
N PRO A 89 12.66 -22.22 -29.41
CA PRO A 89 11.88 -22.57 -30.58
C PRO A 89 10.42 -22.87 -30.18
N PRO A 90 9.44 -22.47 -31.02
CA PRO A 90 8.02 -22.49 -30.65
C PRO A 90 7.42 -23.90 -30.56
N ASP A 91 8.10 -24.93 -31.05
CA ASP A 91 7.72 -26.35 -30.94
C ASP A 91 7.98 -26.91 -29.54
N ARG A 92 8.86 -26.28 -28.76
CA ARG A 92 9.10 -26.65 -27.37
C ARG A 92 7.95 -26.16 -26.49
N LYS A 93 7.19 -27.11 -25.93
CA LYS A 93 5.99 -26.82 -25.12
C LYS A 93 6.14 -27.25 -23.67
N PHE A 94 5.50 -26.50 -22.78
CA PHE A 94 5.48 -26.76 -21.35
C PHE A 94 4.05 -26.70 -20.79
N ASP A 95 3.79 -27.42 -19.71
CA ASP A 95 2.52 -27.34 -18.97
C ASP A 95 2.44 -26.06 -18.15
N ALA A 96 3.59 -25.59 -17.67
CA ALA A 96 3.70 -24.29 -17.02
C ALA A 96 4.98 -23.55 -17.41
N ILE A 97 4.94 -22.22 -17.33
CA ILE A 97 6.12 -21.36 -17.40
C ILE A 97 6.10 -20.46 -16.18
N PHE A 98 7.22 -20.40 -15.46
CA PHE A 98 7.41 -19.60 -14.25
C PHE A 98 8.42 -18.49 -14.48
N LEU A 99 8.07 -17.28 -14.00
CA LEU A 99 8.92 -16.10 -14.01
C LEU A 99 8.87 -15.45 -12.62
N SER A 100 10.03 -15.26 -11.98
CA SER A 100 10.14 -14.51 -10.72
C SER A 100 11.04 -13.31 -10.90
N HIS A 101 10.45 -12.11 -10.90
CA HIS A 101 11.13 -10.84 -11.08
C HIS A 101 11.93 -10.79 -12.40
N VAL A 102 11.21 -11.03 -13.51
CA VAL A 102 11.78 -11.09 -14.86
C VAL A 102 10.99 -10.24 -15.85
N ILE A 103 9.66 -10.29 -15.81
CA ILE A 103 8.82 -9.62 -16.83
C ILE A 103 8.93 -8.11 -16.78
N GLU A 104 9.26 -7.54 -15.63
CA GLU A 104 9.49 -6.11 -15.44
C GLU A 104 10.69 -5.59 -16.24
N HIS A 105 11.59 -6.50 -16.66
CA HIS A 105 12.71 -6.18 -17.52
C HIS A 105 12.33 -6.23 -19.01
N PHE A 106 11.09 -6.56 -19.37
CA PHE A 106 10.66 -6.63 -20.76
C PHE A 106 10.33 -5.23 -21.31
N PRO A 107 11.06 -4.75 -22.34
CA PRO A 107 10.77 -3.46 -22.97
C PRO A 107 9.44 -3.46 -23.74
N ASN A 108 9.00 -4.65 -24.18
CA ASN A 108 7.71 -4.84 -24.82
C ASN A 108 7.04 -6.08 -24.21
N LEU A 109 6.18 -5.80 -23.22
CA LEU A 109 5.52 -6.81 -22.43
C LEU A 109 4.59 -7.71 -23.27
N GLU A 110 3.82 -7.13 -24.18
CA GLU A 110 2.91 -7.88 -25.06
C GLU A 110 3.66 -8.92 -25.87
N ARG A 111 4.75 -8.51 -26.54
CA ARG A 111 5.56 -9.41 -27.36
C ARG A 111 6.13 -10.55 -26.51
N GLY A 112 6.63 -10.23 -25.32
CA GLY A 112 7.16 -11.23 -24.39
C GLY A 112 6.10 -12.23 -23.93
N LEU A 113 4.93 -11.75 -23.51
CA LEU A 113 3.81 -12.60 -23.08
C LEU A 113 3.25 -13.45 -24.22
N ASN A 114 3.18 -12.91 -25.44
CA ASN A 114 2.76 -13.67 -26.62
C ASN A 114 3.74 -14.79 -26.97
N HIS A 115 5.06 -14.55 -26.85
CA HIS A 115 6.08 -15.58 -27.02
C HIS A 115 5.94 -16.68 -25.97
N LEU A 116 5.81 -16.31 -24.69
CA LEU A 116 5.58 -17.24 -23.57
C LEU A 116 4.31 -18.08 -23.77
N ARG A 117 3.20 -17.46 -24.20
CA ARG A 117 1.97 -18.18 -24.55
C ARG A 117 2.18 -19.16 -25.70
N GLY A 118 3.07 -18.82 -26.64
CA GLY A 118 3.53 -19.70 -27.70
C GLY A 118 4.19 -20.97 -27.16
N LEU A 119 5.01 -20.87 -26.12
CA LEU A 119 5.73 -21.99 -25.50
C LEU A 119 4.87 -22.84 -24.55
N LEU A 120 3.61 -22.48 -24.30
CA LEU A 120 2.70 -23.28 -23.46
C LEU A 120 1.91 -24.32 -24.27
N ASN A 121 1.68 -25.48 -23.67
CA ASN A 121 0.63 -26.41 -24.07
C ASN A 121 -0.75 -25.72 -23.98
N ASP A 122 -1.72 -26.19 -24.76
CA ASP A 122 -3.09 -25.71 -24.62
C ASP A 122 -3.62 -26.05 -23.23
N GLY A 123 -4.20 -25.07 -22.54
CA GLY A 123 -4.58 -25.20 -21.14
C GLY A 123 -3.42 -25.15 -20.13
N GLY A 124 -2.18 -24.89 -20.58
CA GLY A 124 -1.02 -24.69 -19.70
C GLY A 124 -1.04 -23.34 -18.97
N TYR A 125 -0.15 -23.16 -18.01
CA TYR A 125 -0.19 -22.06 -17.04
C TYR A 125 1.00 -21.10 -17.19
N LEU A 126 0.72 -19.80 -17.23
CA LEU A 126 1.76 -18.78 -17.04
C LEU A 126 1.72 -18.31 -15.58
N CYS A 127 2.82 -18.51 -14.86
CA CYS A 127 2.95 -18.27 -13.42
C CYS A 127 3.96 -17.14 -13.19
N LEU A 128 3.51 -16.05 -12.57
CA LEU A 128 4.29 -14.81 -12.46
C LEU A 128 4.44 -14.39 -11.00
N VAL A 129 5.64 -13.99 -10.63
CA VAL A 129 5.93 -13.21 -9.44
C VAL A 129 6.64 -11.93 -9.85
N VAL A 130 6.11 -10.79 -9.44
CA VAL A 130 6.57 -9.45 -9.83
C VAL A 130 6.65 -8.51 -8.63
N PRO A 131 7.44 -7.42 -8.71
CA PRO A 131 7.53 -6.48 -7.60
C PRO A 131 6.22 -5.71 -7.40
N PRO A 132 5.83 -5.41 -6.15
CA PRO A 132 4.71 -4.53 -5.86
C PRO A 132 5.01 -3.11 -6.38
N TYR A 133 3.97 -2.30 -6.55
CA TYR A 133 4.13 -0.90 -6.98
C TYR A 133 5.01 -0.10 -6.03
N GLU A 134 6.02 0.56 -6.59
CA GLU A 134 6.84 1.56 -5.91
C GLU A 134 6.75 2.92 -6.64
N PRO A 135 6.74 4.04 -5.90
CA PRO A 135 6.73 5.38 -6.49
C PRO A 135 8.11 5.82 -7.03
N ILE A 136 9.14 4.99 -6.86
CA ILE A 136 10.52 5.29 -7.24
C ILE A 136 10.91 4.37 -8.40
N VAL A 137 11.58 4.93 -9.40
CA VAL A 137 12.09 4.17 -10.54
C VAL A 137 13.22 3.25 -10.08
N CYS A 138 13.09 1.95 -10.39
CA CYS A 138 14.14 0.97 -10.19
C CYS A 138 14.95 0.81 -11.49
N ASP A 139 16.27 0.66 -11.37
CA ASP A 139 17.14 0.46 -12.53
C ASP A 139 16.78 -0.84 -13.27
N ASN A 140 16.81 -0.80 -14.60
CA ASN A 140 16.41 -1.88 -15.51
C ASN A 140 14.96 -2.39 -15.38
N HIS A 141 14.08 -1.72 -14.64
CA HIS A 141 12.64 -2.02 -14.62
C HIS A 141 11.90 -1.09 -15.59
N TRP A 142 11.15 -1.64 -16.54
CA TRP A 142 10.32 -0.88 -17.48
C TRP A 142 8.97 -0.45 -16.87
N GLN A 143 8.55 -1.10 -15.78
CA GLN A 143 7.38 -0.75 -14.98
C GLN A 143 7.80 -0.51 -13.53
N THR A 144 7.23 0.50 -12.86
CA THR A 144 7.56 0.83 -11.46
C THR A 144 6.94 -0.13 -10.44
N GLY A 145 6.42 -1.27 -10.88
CA GLY A 145 5.83 -2.31 -10.05
C GLY A 145 4.34 -2.54 -10.33
N TRP A 146 3.75 -3.49 -9.60
CA TRP A 146 2.46 -4.10 -9.90
C TRP A 146 1.52 -4.14 -8.70
N ASN A 147 0.24 -4.39 -8.96
CA ASN A 147 -0.74 -4.90 -8.00
C ASN A 147 -1.48 -6.10 -8.59
N CYS A 148 -2.25 -6.84 -7.77
CA CYS A 148 -2.97 -8.02 -8.24
C CYS A 148 -3.90 -7.75 -9.44
N GLY A 149 -4.60 -6.62 -9.44
CA GLY A 149 -5.54 -6.26 -10.51
C GLY A 149 -4.84 -5.99 -11.84
N GLN A 150 -3.71 -5.27 -11.81
CA GLN A 150 -2.87 -5.01 -12.99
C GLN A 150 -2.31 -6.30 -13.58
N LEU A 151 -1.79 -7.20 -12.72
CA LEU A 151 -1.25 -8.48 -13.17
C LEU A 151 -2.34 -9.37 -13.79
N ALA A 152 -3.48 -9.52 -13.10
CA ALA A 152 -4.59 -10.34 -13.58
C ALA A 152 -5.17 -9.83 -14.91
N THR A 153 -5.34 -8.52 -15.03
CA THR A 153 -5.87 -7.87 -16.24
C THR A 153 -4.89 -8.01 -17.41
N THR A 154 -3.60 -7.86 -17.16
CA THR A 154 -2.55 -8.05 -18.18
C THR A 154 -2.56 -9.47 -18.72
N LEU A 155 -2.64 -10.47 -17.83
CA LEU A 155 -2.78 -11.87 -18.22
C LEU A 155 -4.07 -12.10 -19.04
N ALA A 156 -5.21 -11.61 -18.57
CA ALA A 156 -6.48 -11.75 -19.28
C ALA A 156 -6.44 -11.14 -20.69
N ALA A 157 -5.79 -9.98 -20.82
CA ALA A 157 -5.60 -9.25 -22.07
C ALA A 157 -4.66 -9.95 -23.05
N CYS A 158 -3.77 -10.82 -22.56
CA CYS A 158 -2.85 -11.62 -23.37
C CYS A 158 -3.37 -13.05 -23.64
N GLY A 159 -4.65 -13.31 -23.37
CA GLY A 159 -5.28 -14.59 -23.74
C GLY A 159 -5.13 -15.69 -22.69
N PHE A 160 -5.03 -15.30 -21.43
CA PHE A 160 -5.09 -16.21 -20.30
C PHE A 160 -6.45 -16.12 -19.60
N ASP A 161 -6.98 -17.25 -19.15
CA ASP A 161 -8.12 -17.33 -18.25
C ASP A 161 -7.62 -17.34 -16.80
N CYS A 162 -8.02 -16.33 -16.05
CA CYS A 162 -7.67 -16.12 -14.64
C CYS A 162 -8.89 -16.35 -13.73
N SER A 163 -10.03 -16.84 -14.24
CA SER A 163 -11.30 -16.93 -13.49
C SER A 163 -11.21 -17.82 -12.26
N THR A 164 -10.37 -18.85 -12.31
CA THR A 164 -10.05 -19.77 -11.21
C THR A 164 -8.67 -19.53 -10.59
N ALA A 165 -7.98 -18.45 -10.97
CA ALA A 165 -6.60 -18.20 -10.56
C ALA A 165 -6.48 -17.65 -9.14
N SER A 166 -5.36 -17.98 -8.49
CA SER A 166 -4.99 -17.43 -7.19
C SER A 166 -3.99 -16.29 -7.36
N PHE A 167 -4.38 -15.10 -6.89
CA PHE A 167 -3.51 -13.94 -6.78
C PHE A 167 -3.17 -13.67 -5.31
N LEU A 168 -1.93 -13.25 -5.06
CA LEU A 168 -1.44 -12.90 -3.72
C LEU A 168 -0.60 -11.63 -3.80
N GLU A 169 -0.88 -10.68 -2.92
CA GLU A 169 -0.06 -9.49 -2.73
C GLU A 169 0.54 -9.52 -1.33
N THR A 170 1.85 -9.33 -1.27
CA THR A 170 2.65 -9.22 -0.05
C THR A 170 3.48 -7.95 -0.13
N ALA A 171 4.15 -7.59 0.96
CA ALA A 171 5.02 -6.41 0.99
C ALA A 171 6.17 -6.45 -0.06
N GLN A 172 6.52 -7.63 -0.60
CA GLN A 172 7.67 -7.82 -1.49
C GLN A 172 7.32 -8.42 -2.84
N ASN A 173 6.12 -8.99 -2.98
CA ASN A 173 5.73 -9.75 -4.18
C ASN A 173 4.25 -9.58 -4.48
N VAL A 174 3.94 -9.44 -5.76
CA VAL A 174 2.63 -9.70 -6.34
C VAL A 174 2.76 -10.99 -7.16
N CYS A 175 1.95 -11.98 -6.85
CA CYS A 175 1.99 -13.29 -7.48
C CYS A 175 0.64 -13.59 -8.14
N GLY A 176 0.67 -14.28 -9.28
CA GLY A 176 -0.54 -14.66 -10.00
C GLY A 176 -0.26 -15.63 -11.14
N TRP A 177 -1.28 -16.38 -11.54
CA TRP A 177 -1.18 -17.27 -12.69
C TRP A 177 -2.40 -17.13 -13.59
N GLY A 178 -2.26 -17.53 -14.86
CA GLY A 178 -3.36 -17.57 -15.82
C GLY A 178 -3.24 -18.79 -16.72
N ARG A 179 -4.39 -19.40 -17.07
CA ARG A 179 -4.45 -20.60 -17.90
C ARG A 179 -4.60 -20.22 -19.38
N LYS A 180 -3.75 -20.74 -20.27
CA LYS A 180 -3.77 -20.42 -21.69
C LYS A 180 -5.11 -20.82 -22.34
N ILE A 181 -5.69 -19.88 -23.09
CA ILE A 181 -6.86 -20.11 -23.95
C ILE A 181 -6.37 -20.50 -25.35
N SER A 182 -6.89 -21.61 -25.88
CA SER A 182 -6.51 -22.16 -27.20
C SER A 182 -6.93 -21.25 -28.37
N HIS A 183 -8.12 -20.66 -28.30
CA HIS A 183 -8.64 -19.74 -29.32
C HIS A 183 -8.78 -18.33 -28.73
N PHE A 184 -7.80 -17.48 -29.00
CA PHE A 184 -7.74 -16.12 -28.49
C PHE A 184 -7.50 -15.11 -29.61
N VAL A 185 -8.35 -14.08 -29.64
CA VAL A 185 -8.15 -12.86 -30.42
C VAL A 185 -7.50 -11.84 -29.50
N SER A 186 -6.36 -11.28 -29.90
CA SER A 186 -5.63 -10.29 -29.09
C SER A 186 -6.56 -9.13 -28.69
N ASN A 187 -6.61 -8.85 -27.38
CA ASN A 187 -7.38 -7.74 -26.83
C ASN A 187 -6.53 -6.45 -26.72
N GLN A 188 -5.31 -6.48 -27.27
CA GLN A 188 -4.39 -5.35 -27.22
C GLN A 188 -4.37 -4.53 -28.52
N TYR A 189 -4.97 -5.03 -29.61
CA TYR A 189 -5.06 -4.31 -30.88
C TYR A 189 -6.33 -4.66 -31.67
N THR A 190 -7.39 -3.91 -31.40
CA THR A 190 -8.42 -3.53 -32.38
C THR A 190 -8.29 -2.01 -32.60
N ASP A 191 -8.85 -1.46 -33.68
CA ASP A 191 -8.94 -0.01 -33.93
C ASP A 191 -9.71 0.77 -32.82
N SER A 192 -10.15 0.08 -31.76
CA SER A 192 -11.07 0.53 -30.72
C SER A 192 -10.50 0.49 -29.28
N SER A 193 -9.17 0.43 -29.09
CA SER A 193 -8.50 0.43 -27.77
C SER A 193 -8.76 -0.81 -26.88
N PHE A 194 -8.06 -0.91 -25.74
CA PHE A 194 -8.16 -2.04 -24.78
C PHE A 194 -9.59 -2.24 -24.26
N ASP A 195 -10.19 -3.41 -24.51
CA ASP A 195 -11.55 -3.70 -24.10
C ASP A 195 -11.58 -4.51 -22.79
N ILE A 196 -11.90 -3.84 -21.69
CA ILE A 196 -11.96 -4.48 -20.38
C ILE A 196 -13.11 -5.52 -20.26
N GLU A 197 -14.18 -5.41 -21.06
CA GLU A 197 -15.29 -6.38 -21.02
C GLU A 197 -14.85 -7.76 -21.53
N LEU A 198 -14.00 -7.78 -22.57
CA LEU A 198 -13.40 -9.02 -23.08
C LEU A 198 -12.49 -9.70 -22.05
N CYS A 199 -11.94 -8.93 -21.10
CA CYS A 199 -11.15 -9.45 -19.99
C CYS A 199 -12.01 -9.84 -18.78
N GLN A 200 -13.12 -9.16 -18.52
CA GLN A 200 -13.88 -9.28 -17.26
C GLN A 200 -14.29 -10.71 -16.95
N SER A 201 -14.88 -11.43 -17.92
CA SER A 201 -15.31 -12.82 -17.74
C SER A 201 -14.16 -13.78 -17.39
N ARG A 202 -12.92 -13.39 -17.65
CA ARG A 202 -11.70 -14.16 -17.42
C ARG A 202 -11.00 -13.79 -16.13
N LEU A 203 -11.49 -12.82 -15.37
CA LEU A 203 -10.89 -12.44 -14.08
C LEU A 203 -11.51 -13.24 -12.92
N PRO A 204 -10.81 -13.40 -11.78
CA PRO A 204 -11.43 -13.96 -10.58
C PRO A 204 -12.70 -13.17 -10.21
N VAL A 205 -13.74 -13.85 -9.73
CA VAL A 205 -15.05 -13.23 -9.39
C VAL A 205 -14.91 -12.00 -8.50
N ALA A 206 -13.99 -12.03 -7.52
CA ALA A 206 -13.72 -10.90 -6.64
C ALA A 206 -13.16 -9.67 -7.38
N MET A 207 -12.41 -9.88 -8.46
CA MET A 207 -11.86 -8.81 -9.30
C MET A 207 -12.86 -8.31 -10.33
N GLN A 208 -13.80 -9.14 -10.80
CA GLN A 208 -14.83 -8.75 -11.77
C GLN A 208 -15.70 -7.60 -11.28
N GLY A 209 -16.05 -7.61 -9.98
CA GLY A 209 -16.81 -6.53 -9.34
C GLY A 209 -15.97 -5.32 -8.91
N SER A 210 -14.65 -5.40 -9.06
CA SER A 210 -13.68 -4.37 -8.66
C SER A 210 -13.06 -3.65 -9.87
N ILE A 211 -13.54 -3.93 -11.08
CA ILE A 211 -13.09 -3.27 -12.30
C ILE A 211 -13.60 -1.83 -12.30
N TYR A 212 -12.68 -0.91 -12.03
CA TYR A 212 -12.91 0.51 -12.24
C TYR A 212 -12.70 0.82 -13.73
N ARG A 213 -13.72 1.30 -14.43
CA ARG A 213 -13.52 1.94 -15.73
C ARG A 213 -12.87 3.30 -15.47
N SER A 214 -11.56 3.39 -15.68
CA SER A 214 -10.98 4.66 -16.09
C SER A 214 -11.43 4.80 -17.54
N GLU A 215 -12.46 5.61 -17.76
CA GLU A 215 -13.01 5.74 -19.09
C GLU A 215 -11.94 6.41 -19.96
N ALA A 216 -11.47 5.72 -20.99
CA ALA A 216 -11.06 6.35 -22.24
C ALA A 216 -12.26 7.06 -22.95
N GLY A 217 -13.33 7.37 -22.22
CA GLY A 217 -14.42 8.31 -22.50
C GLY A 217 -14.53 9.47 -21.48
N ASN A 218 -13.82 9.43 -20.35
CA ASN A 218 -13.74 10.55 -19.41
C ASN A 218 -12.57 11.42 -19.80
N VAL A 219 -12.88 12.53 -20.48
CA VAL A 219 -11.89 13.58 -20.69
C VAL A 219 -11.64 14.28 -19.36
N HIS A 220 -10.67 13.78 -18.61
CA HIS A 220 -10.04 14.57 -17.55
C HIS A 220 -9.34 15.75 -18.26
N ILE A 221 -9.81 16.98 -18.03
CA ILE A 221 -9.16 18.20 -18.54
C ILE A 221 -8.36 18.82 -17.39
N PRO A 222 -7.12 18.38 -17.13
CA PRO A 222 -6.30 18.90 -16.02
C PRO A 222 -6.05 20.42 -16.07
N ASP A 223 -6.28 21.06 -17.22
CA ASP A 223 -5.97 22.48 -17.45
C ASP A 223 -7.15 23.46 -17.29
N LEU A 224 -8.26 23.07 -16.66
CA LEU A 224 -9.41 23.96 -16.46
C LEU A 224 -9.28 24.89 -15.24
N ILE A 225 -8.30 24.65 -14.37
CA ILE A 225 -8.08 25.39 -13.11
C ILE A 225 -7.75 26.88 -13.35
N ALA A 226 -7.36 27.28 -14.57
CA ALA A 226 -6.97 28.66 -14.89
C ALA A 226 -7.43 29.14 -16.28
N CYS A 227 -8.70 28.98 -16.65
CA CYS A 227 -9.20 29.52 -17.92
C CYS A 227 -10.52 30.29 -17.80
N ASN A 228 -10.71 31.29 -18.65
CA ASN A 228 -11.96 32.07 -18.69
C ASN A 228 -13.09 31.26 -19.36
N ASP A 229 -14.33 31.67 -19.12
CA ASP A 229 -15.56 30.97 -19.57
C ASP A 229 -15.53 30.61 -21.06
N ARG A 230 -14.99 31.48 -21.93
CA ARG A 230 -14.90 31.23 -23.38
C ARG A 230 -13.96 30.07 -23.73
N ILE A 231 -12.82 29.97 -23.03
CA ILE A 231 -11.84 28.89 -23.23
C ILE A 231 -12.36 27.59 -22.62
N ALA A 232 -12.96 27.65 -21.43
CA ALA A 232 -13.64 26.53 -20.78
C ALA A 232 -14.71 25.91 -21.69
N THR A 233 -15.61 26.76 -22.24
CA THR A 233 -16.65 26.33 -23.19
C THR A 233 -16.06 25.61 -24.39
N ARG A 234 -15.03 26.19 -25.01
CA ARG A 234 -14.43 25.65 -26.24
C ARG A 234 -13.74 24.32 -25.99
N ARG A 235 -13.10 24.16 -24.83
CA ARG A 235 -12.39 22.92 -24.43
C ARG A 235 -13.37 21.81 -24.07
N LEU A 236 -14.42 22.12 -23.30
CA LEU A 236 -15.52 21.18 -23.04
C LEU A 236 -16.16 20.73 -24.36
N LYS A 237 -16.57 21.66 -25.24
CA LYS A 237 -17.14 21.31 -26.56
C LYS A 237 -16.25 20.48 -27.48
N LYS A 238 -14.92 20.53 -27.31
CA LYS A 238 -13.96 19.77 -28.13
C LYS A 238 -13.67 18.38 -27.53
N SER A 239 -14.03 18.15 -26.27
CA SER A 239 -13.74 16.92 -25.51
C SER A 239 -14.98 16.06 -25.31
N THR A 240 -16.16 16.65 -25.15
CA THR A 240 -17.45 15.96 -25.18
C THR A 240 -17.98 15.89 -26.61
N PHE A 241 -17.41 15.00 -27.43
CA PHE A 241 -17.86 14.76 -28.81
C PHE A 241 -19.32 14.26 -28.93
N SER A 242 -20.00 13.98 -27.82
CA SER A 242 -21.29 13.30 -27.73
C SER A 242 -22.44 14.11 -27.11
N VAL A 243 -22.24 15.40 -26.75
CA VAL A 243 -23.34 16.26 -26.23
C VAL A 243 -23.60 17.43 -27.19
N PRO A 244 -24.37 17.23 -28.27
CA PRO A 244 -24.92 18.32 -29.06
C PRO A 244 -25.59 19.36 -28.15
N GLU A 245 -25.25 20.64 -28.36
CA GLU A 245 -25.88 21.81 -27.71
C GLU A 245 -25.52 22.19 -26.27
N PHE A 246 -24.50 21.59 -25.63
CA PHE A 246 -24.04 21.99 -24.29
C PHE A 246 -23.89 23.52 -24.10
N ARG A 247 -24.55 24.07 -23.06
CA ARG A 247 -24.40 25.49 -22.64
C ARG A 247 -23.95 25.56 -21.18
N LEU A 248 -22.94 26.41 -20.93
CA LEU A 248 -22.45 26.68 -19.57
C LEU A 248 -23.54 27.22 -18.64
N THR A 249 -24.51 27.95 -19.18
CA THR A 249 -25.62 28.57 -18.43
C THR A 249 -26.56 27.56 -17.81
N ASP A 250 -26.60 26.33 -18.32
CA ASP A 250 -27.59 25.33 -17.90
C ASP A 250 -27.19 24.67 -16.57
N GLY A 251 -25.97 24.95 -16.10
CA GLY A 251 -25.41 24.37 -14.90
C GLY A 251 -26.00 24.95 -13.63
N ARG A 252 -26.19 24.10 -12.63
CA ARG A 252 -26.58 24.50 -11.27
C ARG A 252 -25.36 24.51 -10.36
N THR A 253 -25.28 25.48 -9.46
CA THR A 253 -24.10 25.70 -8.61
C THR A 253 -24.38 25.27 -7.16
N LEU A 254 -23.58 24.35 -6.64
CA LEU A 254 -23.49 24.02 -5.22
C LEU A 254 -22.30 24.76 -4.61
N ARG A 255 -22.55 25.51 -3.53
CA ARG A 255 -21.51 26.26 -2.80
C ARG A 255 -21.25 25.62 -1.45
N PHE A 256 -19.99 25.22 -1.22
CA PHE A 256 -19.55 24.63 0.03
C PHE A 256 -18.80 25.68 0.88
N PRO A 257 -19.28 26.02 2.08
CA PRO A 257 -18.56 26.87 3.03
C PRO A 257 -17.21 26.27 3.43
N ASN A 258 -16.44 27.03 4.22
CA ASN A 258 -15.11 26.60 4.67
C ASN A 258 -15.13 25.32 5.52
N SER A 259 -16.21 25.10 6.25
CA SER A 259 -16.44 23.85 6.98
C SER A 259 -17.02 22.77 6.06
N ALA A 260 -16.63 21.52 6.30
CA ALA A 260 -17.22 20.37 5.62
C ALA A 260 -18.74 20.38 5.79
N SER A 261 -19.45 20.39 4.67
CA SER A 261 -20.92 20.49 4.64
C SER A 261 -21.49 19.70 3.48
N TYR A 262 -22.71 19.21 3.69
CA TYR A 262 -23.47 18.53 2.65
C TYR A 262 -24.31 19.54 1.87
N ARG A 263 -24.33 19.41 0.54
CA ARG A 263 -25.17 20.20 -0.38
C ARG A 263 -25.67 19.31 -1.49
N GLU A 264 -26.94 19.45 -1.87
CA GLU A 264 -27.50 18.73 -3.01
C GLU A 264 -28.54 19.55 -3.77
N LEU A 265 -28.76 19.12 -5.01
CA LEU A 265 -29.83 19.52 -5.90
C LEU A 265 -30.82 18.38 -5.97
N SER A 266 -32.00 18.56 -5.40
CA SER A 266 -33.09 17.59 -5.43
C SER A 266 -34.11 17.99 -6.48
N ILE A 267 -34.45 17.09 -7.39
CA ILE A 267 -35.26 17.37 -8.58
C ILE A 267 -36.36 16.32 -8.69
N LEU A 268 -37.61 16.79 -8.68
CA LEU A 268 -38.76 16.01 -9.07
C LEU A 268 -39.01 16.19 -10.57
N LEU A 269 -39.02 15.10 -11.31
CA LEU A 269 -39.10 15.09 -12.77
C LEU A 269 -40.56 15.16 -13.20
N ARG A 270 -40.87 16.08 -14.14
CA ARG A 270 -42.22 16.20 -14.72
C ARG A 270 -42.58 14.97 -15.57
N THR A 271 -41.58 14.44 -16.27
CA THR A 271 -41.68 13.22 -17.08
C THR A 271 -40.70 12.20 -16.51
N PRO A 272 -41.12 10.96 -16.21
CA PRO A 272 -40.21 9.93 -15.73
C PRO A 272 -39.07 9.68 -16.73
N LEU A 273 -37.85 9.48 -16.21
CA LEU A 273 -36.68 9.13 -17.02
C LEU A 273 -36.54 7.61 -17.13
N ASP A 274 -36.25 7.13 -18.33
CA ASP A 274 -35.86 5.75 -18.59
C ASP A 274 -34.33 5.66 -18.71
N LEU A 275 -33.68 5.06 -17.70
CA LEU A 275 -32.24 4.81 -17.66
C LEU A 275 -31.85 3.39 -18.11
N THR A 276 -32.82 2.55 -18.49
CA THR A 276 -32.57 1.20 -19.02
C THR A 276 -32.19 1.23 -20.49
N HIS A 277 -32.73 2.20 -21.25
CA HIS A 277 -32.41 2.39 -22.67
C HIS A 277 -31.63 3.68 -22.95
N ASN A 278 -31.49 4.57 -21.96
CA ASN A 278 -30.82 5.84 -22.14
C ASN A 278 -29.71 6.05 -21.10
N VAL A 279 -28.77 6.91 -21.46
CA VAL A 279 -27.62 7.27 -20.63
C VAL A 279 -27.80 8.69 -20.13
N LEU A 280 -27.80 8.85 -18.80
CA LEU A 280 -27.78 10.14 -18.14
C LEU A 280 -26.32 10.62 -18.04
N ARG A 281 -26.01 11.74 -18.70
CA ARG A 281 -24.70 12.38 -18.63
C ARG A 281 -24.69 13.45 -17.57
N ILE A 282 -23.86 13.29 -16.55
CA ILE A 282 -23.66 14.29 -15.51
C ILE A 282 -22.27 14.89 -15.68
N ILE A 283 -22.21 16.21 -15.83
CA ILE A 283 -20.96 16.95 -15.92
C ILE A 283 -20.79 17.71 -14.61
N SER A 284 -19.66 17.55 -13.94
CA SER A 284 -19.30 18.32 -12.75
C SER A 284 -18.10 19.20 -13.06
N LEU A 285 -18.02 20.37 -12.42
CA LEU A 285 -16.85 21.23 -12.40
C LEU A 285 -16.62 21.69 -10.96
N CYS A 286 -15.58 21.14 -10.34
CA CYS A 286 -15.18 21.44 -8.97
C CYS A 286 -14.02 22.44 -8.97
N GLU A 287 -14.27 23.63 -8.42
CA GLU A 287 -13.29 24.71 -8.29
C GLU A 287 -12.70 24.74 -6.88
N LYS A 288 -11.41 25.12 -6.78
CA LYS A 288 -10.59 25.29 -5.56
C LYS A 288 -10.23 24.00 -4.82
N ALA A 289 -11.20 23.14 -4.54
CA ALA A 289 -11.00 21.87 -3.87
C ALA A 289 -12.02 20.82 -4.37
N THR A 290 -11.74 19.56 -4.09
CA THR A 290 -12.63 18.45 -4.42
C THR A 290 -13.91 18.50 -3.58
N ALA A 291 -15.05 18.24 -4.22
CA ALA A 291 -16.31 17.85 -3.55
C ALA A 291 -16.58 16.37 -3.82
N ASN A 292 -17.03 15.63 -2.81
CA ASN A 292 -17.43 14.24 -2.93
C ASN A 292 -18.90 14.15 -3.33
N LEU A 293 -19.17 14.24 -4.62
CA LEU A 293 -20.51 14.25 -5.20
C LEU A 293 -21.03 12.82 -5.50
N ARG A 294 -22.33 12.67 -5.40
CA ARG A 294 -23.13 11.49 -5.74
C ARG A 294 -24.38 11.90 -6.52
N VAL A 295 -24.97 10.90 -7.16
CA VAL A 295 -26.29 10.96 -7.77
C VAL A 295 -27.14 9.87 -7.12
N ALA A 296 -28.32 10.23 -6.63
CA ALA A 296 -29.32 9.30 -6.16
C ALA A 296 -30.58 9.41 -7.03
N VAL A 297 -31.20 8.27 -7.34
CA VAL A 297 -32.41 8.20 -8.15
C VAL A 297 -33.48 7.35 -7.47
N SER A 298 -34.75 7.68 -7.71
CA SER A 298 -35.90 6.93 -7.22
C SER A 298 -36.99 6.87 -8.29
N SER A 299 -37.66 5.72 -8.38
CA SER A 299 -38.87 5.53 -9.20
C SER A 299 -40.14 6.02 -8.49
N ASP A 300 -40.02 6.33 -7.20
CA ASP A 300 -41.06 6.94 -6.41
C ASP A 300 -40.89 8.46 -6.43
N ALA A 301 -42.02 9.16 -6.37
CA ALA A 301 -42.07 10.62 -6.30
C ALA A 301 -42.23 11.10 -4.84
N ASP A 302 -42.20 10.18 -3.87
CA ASP A 302 -42.41 10.50 -2.47
C ASP A 302 -41.09 10.77 -1.73
N ASP A 303 -41.19 11.54 -0.65
CA ASP A 303 -40.09 11.92 0.24
C ASP A 303 -39.67 10.77 1.19
N LYS A 304 -40.20 9.56 0.97
CA LYS A 304 -40.08 8.45 1.90
C LYS A 304 -38.90 7.54 1.61
N ASN A 305 -38.17 7.78 0.51
CA ASN A 305 -36.93 7.07 0.20
C ASN A 305 -37.12 5.53 0.15
N THR A 306 -38.31 5.09 -0.26
CA THR A 306 -38.75 3.69 -0.31
C THR A 306 -37.88 2.86 -1.26
N ASN A 307 -37.54 3.42 -2.44
CA ASN A 307 -36.57 2.87 -3.36
C ASN A 307 -35.50 3.90 -3.75
N ILE A 308 -34.23 3.53 -3.65
CA ILE A 308 -33.09 4.40 -3.98
C ILE A 308 -32.00 3.62 -4.69
N GLY A 309 -31.57 4.12 -5.84
CA GLY A 309 -30.30 3.77 -6.48
C GLY A 309 -29.30 4.90 -6.28
N GLU A 310 -28.05 4.58 -5.96
CA GLU A 310 -26.99 5.57 -5.76
C GLU A 310 -25.78 5.29 -6.66
N TYR A 311 -25.21 6.35 -7.23
CA TYR A 311 -23.97 6.34 -7.99
C TYR A 311 -23.06 7.47 -7.49
N TRP A 312 -21.76 7.18 -7.27
CA TRP A 312 -20.79 8.20 -6.85
C TRP A 312 -20.08 8.77 -8.07
N LEU A 313 -20.05 10.10 -8.19
CA LEU A 313 -19.40 10.79 -9.28
C LEU A 313 -17.87 10.78 -9.12
N ASP A 314 -17.16 11.06 -10.21
CA ASP A 314 -15.72 11.32 -10.13
C ASP A 314 -15.45 12.63 -9.38
N ASN A 315 -14.66 12.52 -8.33
CA ASN A 315 -14.42 13.56 -7.33
C ASN A 315 -13.00 14.09 -7.47
N SER A 316 -12.70 14.65 -8.63
CA SER A 316 -11.44 15.36 -8.90
C SER A 316 -11.65 16.88 -8.90
N THR A 317 -10.56 17.63 -8.74
CA THR A 317 -10.58 19.07 -9.03
C THR A 317 -10.59 19.28 -10.55
N GLY A 318 -11.32 20.29 -11.02
CA GLY A 318 -11.55 20.50 -12.45
C GLY A 318 -12.88 19.91 -12.92
N SER A 319 -12.99 19.59 -14.21
CA SER A 319 -14.23 19.05 -14.78
C SER A 319 -14.18 17.54 -14.94
N ALA A 320 -15.28 16.88 -14.61
CA ALA A 320 -15.53 15.48 -14.94
C ALA A 320 -16.85 15.35 -15.70
N CYS A 321 -16.94 14.34 -16.56
CA CYS A 321 -18.18 13.85 -17.14
C CYS A 321 -18.44 12.46 -16.54
N SER A 322 -19.69 12.07 -16.37
CA SER A 322 -20.05 10.73 -15.89
C SER A 322 -21.27 10.28 -16.65
N GLU A 323 -21.15 9.16 -17.36
CA GLU A 323 -22.23 8.53 -18.08
C GLU A 323 -22.87 7.45 -17.19
N VAL A 324 -24.14 7.65 -16.84
CA VAL A 324 -24.85 6.84 -15.83
C VAL A 324 -26.07 6.19 -16.47
N SER A 325 -26.15 4.86 -16.36
CA SER A 325 -27.29 4.02 -16.78
C SER A 325 -27.81 3.23 -15.59
N ASP A 326 -28.86 2.43 -15.79
CA ASP A 326 -29.37 1.49 -14.78
C ASP A 326 -28.28 0.59 -14.17
N PHE A 327 -27.33 0.08 -14.97
CA PHE A 327 -26.21 -0.74 -14.51
C PHE A 327 -25.22 0.01 -13.61
N SER A 328 -25.22 1.34 -13.64
CA SER A 328 -24.28 2.15 -12.85
C SER A 328 -24.69 2.23 -11.38
N PHE A 329 -25.99 2.13 -11.07
CA PHE A 329 -26.48 2.42 -9.73
C PHE A 329 -26.38 1.22 -8.78
N LYS A 330 -25.91 1.48 -7.57
CA LYS A 330 -26.03 0.56 -6.45
C LYS A 330 -27.36 0.78 -5.75
N THR A 331 -28.21 -0.23 -5.68
CA THR A 331 -29.46 -0.16 -4.91
C THR A 331 -29.16 -0.05 -3.41
N ILE A 332 -29.68 0.99 -2.77
CA ILE A 332 -29.54 1.27 -1.34
C ILE A 332 -30.77 0.82 -0.56
N SER A 333 -31.95 1.00 -1.14
CA SER A 333 -33.23 0.63 -0.55
C SER A 333 -34.21 0.23 -1.63
N GLY A 334 -35.12 -0.70 -1.30
CA GLY A 334 -36.22 -1.12 -2.16
C GLY A 334 -35.79 -1.70 -3.50
N HIS A 335 -36.76 -1.85 -4.40
CA HIS A 335 -36.51 -2.16 -5.81
C HIS A 335 -36.75 -0.89 -6.62
N VAL A 336 -35.75 -0.47 -7.39
CA VAL A 336 -35.82 0.75 -8.21
C VAL A 336 -36.22 0.36 -9.63
N HIS A 337 -37.26 1.01 -10.15
CA HIS A 337 -37.67 0.85 -11.54
C HIS A 337 -36.92 1.88 -12.40
N TYR A 338 -35.77 1.49 -12.95
CA TYR A 338 -34.90 2.39 -13.71
C TYR A 338 -35.49 2.87 -15.03
N ASP A 339 -36.58 2.27 -15.51
CA ASP A 339 -37.35 2.68 -16.69
C ASP A 339 -38.32 3.85 -16.40
N SER A 340 -38.47 4.23 -15.13
CA SER A 340 -39.50 5.16 -14.67
C SER A 340 -39.06 6.01 -13.48
N ILE A 341 -37.83 6.52 -13.52
CA ILE A 341 -37.25 7.38 -12.49
C ILE A 341 -38.01 8.71 -12.41
N LYS A 342 -38.52 9.05 -11.22
CA LYS A 342 -39.30 10.29 -10.98
C LYS A 342 -38.55 11.32 -10.16
N TRP A 343 -37.54 10.89 -9.42
CA TRP A 343 -36.76 11.76 -8.56
C TRP A 343 -35.27 11.54 -8.75
N ILE A 344 -34.51 12.62 -8.76
CA ILE A 344 -33.06 12.62 -8.81
C ILE A 344 -32.48 13.64 -7.82
N SER A 345 -31.50 13.22 -7.02
CA SER A 345 -30.67 14.11 -6.21
C SER A 345 -29.24 14.07 -6.73
N ILE A 346 -28.61 15.24 -6.91
CA ILE A 346 -27.20 15.37 -7.27
C ILE A 346 -26.52 16.26 -6.24
N GLY A 347 -25.59 15.71 -5.46
CA GLY A 347 -24.99 16.42 -4.35
C GLY A 347 -24.03 15.58 -3.54
N GLY A 348 -23.52 16.15 -2.45
CA GLY A 348 -22.53 15.46 -1.63
C GLY A 348 -21.86 16.35 -0.60
N MET A 349 -20.71 15.90 -0.12
CA MET A 349 -19.92 16.58 0.91
C MET A 349 -18.78 17.39 0.29
N GLY A 350 -18.59 18.63 0.73
CA GLY A 350 -17.46 19.46 0.30
C GLY A 350 -17.07 20.50 1.34
N SER A 351 -15.87 21.06 1.19
CA SER A 351 -15.35 22.18 1.99
C SER A 351 -14.55 23.15 1.13
N SER A 352 -14.77 24.45 1.30
CA SER A 352 -14.03 25.53 0.60
C SER A 352 -14.03 25.42 -0.93
N CYS A 353 -15.04 24.79 -1.52
CA CYS A 353 -15.14 24.55 -2.95
C CYS A 353 -16.48 25.00 -3.54
N VAL A 354 -16.52 25.07 -4.86
CA VAL A 354 -17.74 25.29 -5.63
C VAL A 354 -17.85 24.17 -6.64
N ALA A 355 -18.99 23.50 -6.68
CA ALA A 355 -19.28 22.50 -7.70
C ALA A 355 -20.38 23.04 -8.63
N ARG A 356 -20.09 23.11 -9.93
CA ARG A 356 -21.11 23.35 -10.96
C ARG A 356 -21.50 22.03 -11.60
N ILE A 357 -22.78 21.78 -11.75
CA ILE A 357 -23.34 20.50 -12.20
C ILE A 357 -24.24 20.74 -13.39
N TRP A 358 -24.07 19.93 -14.43
CA TRP A 358 -25.00 19.78 -15.53
C TRP A 358 -25.48 18.34 -15.59
N ALA A 359 -26.72 18.11 -16.01
CA ALA A 359 -27.25 16.77 -16.22
C ALA A 359 -28.09 16.74 -17.50
N TYR A 360 -27.75 15.85 -18.42
CA TYR A 360 -28.36 15.72 -19.73
C TYR A 360 -28.81 14.29 -19.98
N LEU A 361 -30.03 14.12 -20.47
CA LEU A 361 -30.45 12.89 -21.14
C LEU A 361 -30.41 13.15 -22.64
N GLU A 362 -29.61 12.38 -23.37
CA GLU A 362 -29.35 12.61 -24.80
C GLU A 362 -28.89 14.05 -25.12
N HIS A 363 -29.82 14.92 -25.53
CA HIS A 363 -29.59 16.32 -25.90
C HIS A 363 -30.32 17.33 -24.99
N GLU A 364 -31.14 16.86 -24.06
CA GLU A 364 -31.97 17.72 -23.21
C GLU A 364 -31.43 17.80 -21.78
N SER A 365 -31.35 19.02 -21.25
CA SER A 365 -31.01 19.26 -19.84
C SER A 365 -32.18 18.84 -18.96
N ILE A 366 -31.96 17.86 -18.08
CA ILE A 366 -32.98 17.45 -17.10
C ILE A 366 -33.12 18.46 -15.95
N LEU A 367 -32.15 19.36 -15.81
CA LEU A 367 -32.15 20.42 -14.79
C LEU A 367 -33.19 21.51 -15.06
N ASP A 368 -33.78 21.55 -16.26
CA ASP A 368 -34.84 22.48 -16.64
C ASP A 368 -36.25 21.91 -16.38
N GLN A 369 -36.35 20.61 -16.06
CA GLN A 369 -37.61 19.97 -15.68
C GLN A 369 -38.06 20.31 -14.25
N THR A 370 -37.27 21.09 -13.50
CA THR A 370 -37.58 21.48 -12.12
C THR A 370 -38.96 22.14 -12.02
N SER A 371 -39.81 21.68 -11.10
CA SER A 371 -40.88 22.52 -10.57
C SER A 371 -40.25 23.71 -9.85
N GLU A 372 -40.81 24.92 -10.00
CA GLU A 372 -40.22 26.19 -9.55
C GLU A 372 -39.88 26.27 -8.03
N ASP A 373 -40.22 25.26 -7.24
CA ASP A 373 -40.07 25.20 -5.78
C ASP A 373 -38.90 24.35 -5.26
N SER A 374 -37.95 23.88 -6.09
CA SER A 374 -36.78 23.14 -5.57
C SER A 374 -35.75 24.10 -4.94
N VAL A 375 -36.06 24.60 -3.75
CA VAL A 375 -35.09 25.27 -2.89
C VAL A 375 -34.00 24.25 -2.51
N PRO A 376 -32.71 24.58 -2.64
CA PRO A 376 -31.65 23.74 -2.10
C PRO A 376 -31.70 23.85 -0.57
N ASP A 377 -32.51 23.01 0.09
CA ASP A 377 -32.58 23.03 1.55
C ASP A 377 -32.50 21.67 2.24
N HIS A 378 -31.63 21.68 3.25
CA HIS A 378 -31.37 20.72 4.33
C HIS A 378 -31.72 19.24 4.15
N THR A 379 -30.69 18.44 3.85
CA THR A 379 -30.69 16.98 4.12
C THR A 379 -31.01 16.68 5.57
N SER A 380 -31.85 15.66 5.76
CA SER A 380 -32.08 15.01 7.05
C SER A 380 -30.75 14.61 7.70
N LYS A 381 -30.66 14.72 9.03
CA LYS A 381 -29.47 14.29 9.81
C LYS A 381 -29.05 12.84 9.52
N ASP A 382 -29.99 12.00 9.09
CA ASP A 382 -29.76 10.57 8.86
C ASP A 382 -29.07 10.28 7.52
N ASP A 383 -29.27 11.11 6.49
CA ASP A 383 -28.56 10.99 5.21
C ASP A 383 -27.09 11.40 5.34
N ALA A 384 -26.81 12.41 6.16
CA ALA A 384 -25.44 12.79 6.52
C ALA A 384 -24.74 11.70 7.35
N LEU A 385 -25.49 10.98 8.21
CA LEU A 385 -24.95 9.88 9.02
C LEU A 385 -24.66 8.64 8.16
N ARG A 386 -25.52 8.32 7.18
CA ARG A 386 -25.28 7.24 6.21
C ARG A 386 -24.13 7.55 5.26
N ALA A 387 -24.04 8.79 4.77
CA ALA A 387 -22.90 9.24 3.96
C ALA A 387 -21.58 9.21 4.74
N SER A 388 -21.61 9.57 6.04
CA SER A 388 -20.48 9.46 6.98
C SER A 388 -20.03 8.01 7.21
N GLN A 389 -20.96 7.06 7.35
CA GLN A 389 -20.62 5.65 7.54
C GLN A 389 -20.00 5.02 6.29
N LEU A 390 -20.45 5.38 5.09
CA LEU A 390 -19.81 4.94 3.83
C LEU A 390 -18.47 5.66 3.58
N PHE A 391 -18.35 6.94 4.00
CA PHE A 391 -17.08 7.68 4.03
C PHE A 391 -16.03 6.99 4.91
N PHE A 392 -16.44 6.45 6.07
CA PHE A 392 -15.55 5.74 7.01
C PHE A 392 -14.89 4.49 6.38
N TYR A 393 -15.62 3.73 5.56
CA TYR A 393 -15.10 2.52 4.93
C TYR A 393 -14.20 2.80 3.71
N ARG A 394 -14.44 3.88 2.96
CA ARG A 394 -13.68 4.21 1.74
C ARG A 394 -12.45 5.09 2.01
N ASN A 395 -12.52 5.97 3.01
CA ASN A 395 -11.42 6.88 3.39
C ASN A 395 -10.61 6.39 4.60
N LYS A 396 -10.66 5.09 4.89
CA LYS A 396 -9.88 4.46 5.97
C LYS A 396 -8.40 4.86 5.88
N THR A 397 -7.83 4.97 4.68
CA THR A 397 -6.43 5.39 4.48
C THR A 397 -6.19 6.84 4.90
N VAL A 398 -7.08 7.76 4.54
CA VAL A 398 -6.97 9.20 4.91
C VAL A 398 -7.21 9.40 6.41
N LEU A 399 -8.15 8.66 7.01
CA LEU A 399 -8.40 8.66 8.44
C LEU A 399 -7.22 8.05 9.22
N LEU A 400 -6.64 6.95 8.72
CA LEU A 400 -5.42 6.35 9.28
C LEU A 400 -4.21 7.27 9.12
N GLU A 401 -4.11 8.06 8.06
CA GLU A 401 -3.05 9.07 7.89
C GLU A 401 -3.24 10.26 8.84
N GLN A 402 -4.47 10.71 9.05
CA GLN A 402 -4.78 11.74 10.07
C GLN A 402 -4.53 11.23 11.48
N GLU A 403 -4.89 9.98 11.77
CA GLU A 403 -4.64 9.33 13.06
C GLU A 403 -3.14 9.10 13.27
N LYS A 404 -2.41 8.68 12.23
CA LYS A 404 -0.94 8.59 12.21
C LYS A 404 -0.29 9.94 12.48
N GLN A 405 -0.72 11.02 11.82
CA GLN A 405 -0.21 12.37 12.07
C GLN A 405 -0.47 12.82 13.52
N GLN A 406 -1.63 12.49 14.10
CA GLN A 406 -1.91 12.76 15.51
C GLN A 406 -1.03 11.94 16.45
N TRP A 407 -0.77 10.67 16.12
CA TRP A 407 0.15 9.82 16.87
C TRP A 407 1.60 10.29 16.77
N ASP A 408 2.06 10.70 15.59
CA ASP A 408 3.40 11.25 15.36
C ASP A 408 3.59 12.55 16.16
N GLN A 409 2.57 13.43 16.21
CA GLN A 409 2.59 14.63 17.04
C GLN A 409 2.64 14.30 18.54
N ARG A 410 1.89 13.29 19.00
CA ARG A 410 1.95 12.83 20.40
C ARG A 410 3.30 12.23 20.74
N LEU A 411 3.88 11.43 19.85
CA LEU A 411 5.18 10.81 20.04
C LEU A 411 6.29 11.86 20.13
N GLU A 412 6.23 12.90 19.31
CA GLU A 412 7.17 14.02 19.36
C GLU A 412 7.02 14.84 20.66
N GLN A 413 5.79 15.05 21.14
CA GLN A 413 5.55 15.68 22.44
C GLN A 413 6.09 14.82 23.60
N GLU A 414 5.87 13.51 23.58
CA GLU A 414 6.43 12.60 24.58
C GLU A 414 7.95 12.56 24.54
N LYS A 415 8.55 12.58 23.34
CA LYS A 415 10.00 12.65 23.15
C LYS A 415 10.57 13.94 23.73
N GLN A 416 9.94 15.09 23.48
CA GLN A 416 10.35 16.37 24.07
C GLN A 416 10.23 16.35 25.60
N GLN A 417 9.17 15.75 26.15
CA GLN A 417 9.04 15.56 27.60
C GLN A 417 10.12 14.65 28.17
N TRP A 418 10.48 13.58 27.44
CA TRP A 418 11.56 12.68 27.84
C TRP A 418 12.93 13.34 27.74
N ASP A 419 13.21 14.10 26.69
CA ASP A 419 14.46 14.86 26.54
C ASP A 419 14.61 15.90 27.64
N GLN A 420 13.52 16.58 28.02
CA GLN A 420 13.50 17.48 29.17
C GLN A 420 13.80 16.73 30.48
N ARG A 421 13.15 15.58 30.73
CA ARG A 421 13.41 14.75 31.91
C ARG A 421 14.84 14.21 31.94
N PHE A 422 15.40 13.83 30.79
CA PHE A 422 16.80 13.40 30.67
C PHE A 422 17.76 14.56 30.96
N SER A 423 17.46 15.78 30.49
CA SER A 423 18.24 16.97 30.79
C SER A 423 18.20 17.33 32.27
N GLU A 424 17.03 17.23 32.91
CA GLU A 424 16.85 17.45 34.35
C GLU A 424 17.57 16.37 35.17
N ALA A 425 17.50 15.10 34.75
CA ALA A 425 18.22 14.00 35.39
C ALA A 425 19.74 14.11 35.19
N ALA A 426 20.21 14.55 34.02
CA ALA A 426 21.63 14.81 33.77
C ALA A 426 22.16 15.95 34.63
N ALA A 427 21.40 17.04 34.79
CA ALA A 427 21.74 18.12 35.72
C ALA A 427 21.82 17.61 37.17
N THR A 428 20.88 16.75 37.59
CA THR A 428 20.90 16.12 38.92
C THR A 428 22.11 15.18 39.10
N ILE A 429 22.49 14.43 38.07
CA ILE A 429 23.68 13.55 38.08
C ILE A 429 24.96 14.39 38.19
N ASP A 430 25.05 15.51 37.49
CA ASP A 430 26.21 16.40 37.58
C ASP A 430 26.29 17.11 38.93
N GLU A 431 25.18 17.50 39.55
CA GLU A 431 25.13 17.97 40.94
C GLU A 431 25.60 16.88 41.93
N LEU A 432 25.15 15.63 41.75
CA LEU A 432 25.60 14.50 42.55
C LEU A 432 27.09 14.19 42.33
N ARG A 433 27.61 14.33 41.11
CA ARG A 433 29.04 14.19 40.81
C ARG A 433 29.87 15.28 41.46
N GLN A 434 29.40 16.53 41.46
CA GLN A 434 30.05 17.64 42.16
C GLN A 434 30.05 17.40 43.67
N SER A 435 28.91 16.96 44.24
CA SER A 435 28.80 16.60 45.67
C SER A 435 29.71 15.41 46.03
N LEU A 436 29.81 14.40 45.17
CA LEU A 436 30.70 13.25 45.33
C LEU A 436 32.16 13.68 45.26
N ALA A 437 32.54 14.53 44.30
CA ALA A 437 33.90 15.07 44.18
C ALA A 437 34.29 15.89 45.41
N GLN A 438 33.36 16.70 45.94
CA GLN A 438 33.57 17.49 47.16
C GLN A 438 33.70 16.59 48.40
N SER A 439 32.91 15.51 48.47
CA SER A 439 33.03 14.48 49.50
C SER A 439 34.33 13.69 49.40
N GLN A 440 34.79 13.38 48.19
CA GLN A 440 36.08 12.72 47.92
C GLN A 440 37.26 13.61 48.30
N ALA A 441 37.23 14.90 47.97
CA ALA A 441 38.25 15.86 48.40
C ALA A 441 38.32 15.98 49.93
N THR A 442 37.16 16.01 50.59
CA THR A 442 37.07 16.00 52.06
C THR A 442 37.66 14.70 52.65
N LEU A 443 37.35 13.55 52.05
CA LEU A 443 37.94 12.26 52.45
C LEU A 443 39.44 12.21 52.22
N GLN A 444 39.96 12.78 51.13
CA GLN A 444 41.39 12.89 50.89
C GLN A 444 42.07 13.78 51.92
N GLN A 445 41.46 14.90 52.31
CA GLN A 445 41.94 15.75 53.39
C GLN A 445 42.01 14.98 54.72
N ILE A 446 40.91 14.30 55.10
CA ILE A 446 40.86 13.46 56.31
C ILE A 446 41.90 12.34 56.24
N THR A 447 42.09 11.72 55.07
CA THR A 447 43.08 10.65 54.87
C THR A 447 44.51 11.18 54.95
N ALA A 448 44.77 12.41 54.48
CA ALA A 448 46.06 13.07 54.63
C ALA A 448 46.32 13.43 56.11
N ASP A 449 45.31 13.92 56.83
CA ASP A 449 45.38 14.16 58.28
C ASP A 449 45.65 12.86 59.04
N ILE A 450 44.96 11.76 58.69
CA ILE A 450 45.23 10.42 59.25
C ILE A 450 46.62 9.92 58.86
N GLY A 451 47.06 10.14 57.61
CA GLY A 451 48.37 9.77 57.09
C GLY A 451 49.52 10.49 57.80
N SER A 452 49.32 11.76 58.17
CA SER A 452 50.24 12.52 59.01
C SER A 452 50.34 12.00 60.45
N THR A 453 49.36 11.19 60.88
CA THR A 453 49.30 10.53 62.19
C THR A 453 49.73 9.04 62.15
N ALA A 454 50.00 8.47 60.96
CA ALA A 454 50.09 7.03 60.74
C ALA A 454 51.53 6.45 60.62
N ASP A 455 52.55 7.11 61.17
CA ASP A 455 53.89 6.52 61.38
C ASP A 455 54.07 5.92 62.81
N TYR A 456 52.99 5.87 63.58
CA TYR A 456 52.99 5.37 64.95
C TYR A 456 52.85 3.84 65.14
N PRO A 457 52.14 3.06 64.28
CA PRO A 457 51.90 1.63 64.58
C PRO A 457 53.07 0.68 64.28
N TYR A 458 54.00 1.03 63.38
CA TYR A 458 55.10 0.14 62.98
C TYR A 458 56.25 0.09 64.00
N ARG A 459 56.51 1.21 64.70
CA ARG A 459 57.51 1.27 65.80
C ARG A 459 57.06 0.52 67.05
N ILE A 460 55.75 0.48 67.32
CA ILE A 460 55.17 -0.21 68.50
C ILE A 460 55.17 -1.74 68.33
N ALA A 461 54.95 -2.25 67.11
CA ALA A 461 54.94 -3.70 66.84
C ALA A 461 56.30 -4.37 67.08
N ARG A 462 57.41 -3.65 66.88
CA ARG A 462 58.77 -4.15 67.14
C ARG A 462 59.12 -4.14 68.65
N GLY A 463 58.54 -3.21 69.41
CA GLY A 463 58.65 -3.15 70.88
C GLY A 463 57.78 -4.19 71.60
N TYR A 464 56.61 -4.53 71.05
CA TYR A 464 55.66 -5.46 71.65
C TYR A 464 56.24 -6.86 71.92
N ARG A 465 57.10 -7.37 71.02
CA ARG A 465 57.75 -8.69 71.18
C ARG A 465 58.79 -8.73 72.32
N ARG A 466 59.22 -7.58 72.84
CA ARG A 466 60.19 -7.47 73.94
C ARG A 466 59.53 -7.28 75.32
N LEU A 467 58.20 -7.12 75.39
CA LEU A 467 57.51 -6.89 76.66
C LEU A 467 57.36 -8.18 77.49
N PRO A 468 57.34 -8.12 78.83
CA PRO A 468 57.10 -9.28 79.69
C PRO A 468 55.70 -9.91 79.48
N PRO A 469 55.52 -11.22 79.73
CA PRO A 469 54.30 -11.96 79.39
C PRO A 469 53.01 -11.39 80.01
N GLY A 470 53.09 -10.87 81.24
CA GLY A 470 51.95 -10.25 81.94
C GLY A 470 51.44 -8.98 81.26
N VAL A 471 52.32 -8.17 80.67
CA VAL A 471 51.96 -6.92 79.99
C VAL A 471 51.35 -7.20 78.62
N ARG A 472 51.82 -8.24 77.90
CA ARG A 472 51.26 -8.64 76.60
C ARG A 472 49.79 -9.05 76.69
N LYS A 473 49.40 -9.71 77.78
CA LYS A 473 48.02 -10.19 77.98
C LYS A 473 47.03 -9.02 78.11
N PHE A 474 47.47 -7.91 78.72
CA PHE A 474 46.69 -6.67 78.87
C PHE A 474 46.62 -5.82 77.59
N THR A 475 47.69 -5.81 76.78
CA THR A 475 47.67 -5.09 75.49
C THR A 475 46.92 -5.86 74.39
N ARG A 476 46.80 -7.19 74.51
CA ARG A 476 46.02 -8.02 73.57
C ARG A 476 44.52 -7.71 73.61
N SER A 477 43.95 -7.36 74.76
CA SER A 477 42.52 -7.06 74.90
C SER A 477 42.13 -5.67 74.37
N LEU A 478 43.05 -4.71 74.35
CA LEU A 478 42.80 -3.34 73.87
C LEU A 478 43.08 -3.12 72.37
N VAL A 479 44.03 -3.86 71.77
CA VAL A 479 44.55 -3.56 70.42
C VAL A 479 44.01 -4.47 69.31
N LEU A 480 43.53 -5.68 69.63
CA LEU A 480 42.96 -6.60 68.62
C LEU A 480 41.62 -6.15 68.00
N PRO A 481 40.70 -5.49 68.71
CA PRO A 481 39.44 -5.01 68.13
C PRO A 481 39.62 -4.06 66.93
N PRO A 482 40.46 -3.00 66.99
CA PRO A 482 40.63 -2.07 65.86
C PRO A 482 41.38 -2.70 64.67
N LEU A 483 42.31 -3.64 64.91
CA LEU A 483 42.97 -4.38 63.82
C LEU A 483 42.01 -5.34 63.10
N SER A 484 41.05 -5.92 63.82
CA SER A 484 40.00 -6.75 63.22
C SER A 484 39.02 -5.92 62.37
N PHE A 485 38.77 -4.67 62.77
CA PHE A 485 37.93 -3.72 62.02
C PHE A 485 38.62 -3.27 60.73
N ALA A 486 39.91 -2.90 60.79
CA ALA A 486 40.70 -2.56 59.61
C ALA A 486 40.79 -3.74 58.60
N ALA A 487 40.88 -4.98 59.07
CA ALA A 487 40.89 -6.17 58.23
C ALA A 487 39.51 -6.52 57.62
N ARG A 488 38.40 -6.11 58.25
CA ARG A 488 37.05 -6.21 57.67
C ARG A 488 36.80 -5.10 56.64
N LEU A 489 37.23 -3.88 56.94
CA LEU A 489 37.12 -2.73 56.04
C LEU A 489 37.88 -2.96 54.73
N ARG A 490 39.10 -3.53 54.81
CA ARG A 490 39.87 -3.92 53.61
C ARG A 490 39.19 -5.01 52.78
N ARG A 491 38.51 -5.97 53.40
CA ARG A 491 37.74 -7.02 52.71
C ARG A 491 36.46 -6.50 52.06
N PHE A 492 35.83 -5.49 52.66
CA PHE A 492 34.67 -4.81 52.09
C PHE A 492 35.06 -3.99 50.85
N LEU A 493 36.17 -3.25 50.92
CA LEU A 493 36.68 -2.45 49.80
C LEU A 493 37.17 -3.30 48.61
N LEU A 494 37.67 -4.52 48.84
CA LEU A 494 38.07 -5.44 47.77
C LEU A 494 36.89 -6.17 47.10
N ARG A 495 35.69 -6.15 47.68
CA ARG A 495 34.47 -6.75 47.10
C ARG A 495 33.60 -5.75 46.34
N ALA A 496 33.87 -4.46 46.50
CA ALA A 496 33.14 -3.37 45.84
C ALA A 496 33.79 -2.94 44.51
N HIS A 497 34.59 -3.82 43.89
CA HIS A 497 35.38 -3.53 42.70
C HIS A 497 35.03 -4.44 41.53
#